data_AF-A0A2J6PM81-F1
#
_entry.id   AF-A0A2J6PM81-F1
#
_cell.length_a   1.000
_cell.length_b   1.000
_cell.length_c   1.000
_cell.angle_alpha   90.00
_cell.angle_beta   90.00
_cell.angle_gamma   90.00
#
_symmetry.space_group_name_H-M   'P 1'
#
loop_
_entity.id
_entity.type
_entity.pdbx_description
1 polymer ?
#
loop_
_entity_poly.entity_id
_entity_poly.type
_entity_poly.pdbx_seq_one_letter_code
_entity_poly.pdbx_strand_id
1 'polypeptide(L)'
;WFWVDAICINQNSTVDREFQVQQMKEVYKEASAVVAWLGPSRHRCDRDVFTILEELGSNPKACVERFGPSGSDDLFKTEERFEALTSLCKRSYWQRMWIVQEII
;
A
#
# COMPACT_ATOMS: atom_id res chain seq x y z
N TRP A 1 -2.02 9.37 -19.60
CA TRP A 1 -2.69 8.10 -19.95
C TRP A 1 -2.83 7.31 -18.66
N PHE A 2 -3.89 6.52 -18.52
CA PHE A 2 -4.05 5.63 -17.36
C PHE A 2 -3.79 4.20 -17.81
N TRP A 3 -3.07 3.46 -16.99
CA TRP A 3 -2.90 2.03 -17.15
C TRP A 3 -3.44 1.34 -15.91
N VAL A 4 -4.32 0.37 -16.15
CA VAL A 4 -4.99 -0.40 -15.10
C VAL A 4 -4.87 -1.85 -15.52
N ASP A 5 -4.10 -2.65 -14.78
CA ASP A 5 -3.80 -4.06 -15.08
C ASP A 5 -5.07 -4.88 -15.38
N ALA A 6 -6.14 -4.65 -14.62
CA ALA A 6 -7.42 -5.35 -14.80
C ALA A 6 -8.16 -4.99 -16.10
N ILE A 7 -7.85 -3.85 -16.72
CA ILE A 7 -8.52 -3.34 -17.93
C ILE A 7 -7.62 -3.48 -19.17
N CYS A 8 -6.33 -3.19 -19.02
CA CYS A 8 -5.37 -3.14 -20.11
C CYS A 8 -4.80 -4.52 -20.48
N ILE A 9 -4.91 -5.52 -19.60
CA ILE A 9 -4.43 -6.90 -19.84
C ILE A 9 -5.62 -7.81 -20.10
N ASN A 10 -5.57 -8.60 -21.17
CA ASN A 10 -6.53 -9.67 -21.39
C ASN A 10 -6.26 -10.82 -20.42
N GLN A 11 -6.98 -10.82 -19.30
CA GLN A 11 -6.84 -11.81 -18.23
C GLN A 11 -7.13 -13.26 -18.67
N ASN A 12 -7.85 -13.45 -19.79
CA ASN A 12 -8.17 -14.77 -20.33
C ASN A 12 -7.09 -15.33 -21.27
N SER A 13 -6.05 -14.54 -21.57
CA SER A 13 -4.94 -14.96 -22.44
C SER A 13 -3.65 -15.05 -21.63
N THR A 14 -3.12 -16.26 -21.45
CA THR A 14 -1.82 -16.47 -20.81
C THR A 14 -0.69 -15.79 -21.58
N VAL A 15 -0.73 -15.82 -22.91
CA VAL A 15 0.28 -15.18 -23.77
C VAL A 15 0.29 -13.66 -23.57
N ASP A 16 -0.89 -13.03 -23.55
CA ASP A 16 -0.98 -11.58 -23.33
C ASP A 16 -0.55 -11.21 -21.91
N ARG A 17 -0.95 -12.00 -20.91
CA ARG A 17 -0.49 -11.80 -19.53
C ARG A 17 1.03 -11.88 -19.41
N GLU A 18 1.67 -12.88 -19.99
CA GLU A 18 3.13 -13.03 -19.96
C GLU A 18 3.83 -11.84 -20.63
N PHE A 19 3.32 -11.39 -21.79
CA PHE A 19 3.86 -10.24 -22.49
C PHE A 19 3.68 -8.93 -21.70
N GLN A 20 2.49 -8.67 -21.16
CA GLN A 20 2.21 -7.46 -20.37
C GLN A 20 3.00 -7.44 -19.07
N VAL A 21 3.15 -8.59 -18.39
CA VAL A 21 3.97 -8.73 -17.18
C VAL A 21 5.42 -8.30 -17.41
N GLN A 22 5.98 -8.57 -18.59
CA GLN A 22 7.34 -8.13 -18.92
C GLN A 22 7.44 -6.60 -19.05
N GLN A 23 6.36 -5.95 -19.47
CA GLN A 23 6.30 -4.49 -19.64
C GLN A 23 5.88 -3.72 -18.38
N MET A 24 5.29 -4.39 -17.38
CA MET A 24 4.82 -3.74 -16.13
C MET A 24 5.91 -2.93 -15.43
N LYS A 25 7.15 -3.42 -15.45
CA LYS A 25 8.30 -2.69 -14.88
C LYS A 25 8.50 -1.33 -15.52
N GLU A 26 8.39 -1.23 -16.84
CA GLU A 26 8.57 0.03 -17.57
C GLU A 26 7.39 0.96 -17.34
N VAL A 27 6.17 0.41 -17.34
CA VAL A 27 4.95 1.17 -17.03
C VAL A 27 5.02 1.82 -15.65
N TYR A 28 5.37 1.07 -14.60
CA TYR A 28 5.48 1.63 -13.25
C TYR A 28 6.64 2.61 -13.11
N LYS A 29 7.78 2.32 -13.75
CA LYS A 29 8.95 3.22 -13.75
C LYS A 29 8.66 4.57 -14.42
N GLU A 30 7.89 4.57 -15.49
CA GLU A 30 7.55 5.79 -16.25
C GLU A 30 6.29 6.50 -15.73
N ALA A 31 5.56 5.87 -14.81
CA ALA A 31 4.37 6.45 -14.23
C ALA A 31 4.72 7.69 -13.38
N SER A 32 4.01 8.80 -13.62
CA SER A 32 4.11 9.98 -12.75
C SER A 32 3.55 9.73 -11.34
N ALA A 33 2.65 8.75 -11.21
CA ALA A 33 2.09 8.28 -9.95
C ALA A 33 1.53 6.86 -10.12
N VAL A 34 1.64 6.06 -9.07
CA VAL A 34 1.00 4.75 -8.96
C VAL A 34 -0.07 4.82 -7.88
N VAL A 35 -1.30 4.45 -8.22
CA VAL A 35 -2.44 4.49 -7.29
C VAL A 35 -2.90 3.07 -7.01
N ALA A 36 -2.86 2.69 -5.73
CA ALA A 36 -3.26 1.37 -5.28
C ALA A 36 -4.62 1.42 -4.57
N TRP A 37 -5.52 0.52 -4.95
CA TRP A 37 -6.79 0.34 -4.25
C TRP A 37 -6.65 -0.70 -3.14
N LEU A 38 -6.60 -0.23 -1.89
CA LEU A 38 -6.49 -1.10 -0.72
C LEU A 38 -7.84 -1.65 -0.25
N GLY A 39 -8.95 -1.43 -0.96
CA GLY A 39 -10.29 -1.78 -0.50
C GLY A 39 -10.96 -0.69 0.36
N PRO A 40 -12.24 -0.86 0.70
CA PRO A 40 -13.00 0.13 1.46
C PRO A 40 -12.41 0.33 2.86
N SER A 41 -12.59 1.54 3.38
CA SER A 41 -12.28 1.84 4.78
C SER A 41 -13.16 0.99 5.71
N ARG A 42 -12.55 0.38 6.72
CA ARG A 42 -13.23 -0.50 7.69
C ARG A 42 -13.21 0.04 9.09
N HIS A 43 -12.25 0.91 9.41
CA HIS A 43 -12.05 1.46 10.74
C HIS A 43 -12.07 2.98 10.69
N ARG A 44 -12.66 3.60 11.72
CA ARG A 44 -12.64 5.07 11.86
C ARG A 44 -11.21 5.63 11.89
N CYS A 45 -10.27 4.86 12.43
CA CYS A 45 -8.87 5.21 12.55
C CYS A 45 -8.03 4.89 11.30
N ASP A 46 -8.63 4.44 10.18
CA ASP A 46 -7.85 4.15 8.96
C ASP A 46 -7.01 5.38 8.52
N ARG A 47 -7.55 6.60 8.70
CA ARG A 47 -6.82 7.85 8.41
C ARG A 47 -5.56 7.99 9.27
N ASP A 48 -5.68 7.76 10.58
CA ASP A 48 -4.56 7.87 11.51
C ASP A 48 -3.43 6.95 11.07
N VAL A 49 -3.76 5.70 10.69
CA VAL A 49 -2.80 4.70 10.19
C VAL A 49 -2.03 5.23 8.97
N PHE A 50 -2.70 5.87 8.00
CA PHE A 50 -2.01 6.43 6.84
C PHE A 50 -1.11 7.62 7.19
N THR A 51 -1.51 8.49 8.12
CA THR A 51 -0.67 9.60 8.60
C THR A 51 0.63 9.07 9.23
N ILE A 52 0.55 7.99 10.00
CA ILE A 52 1.74 7.37 10.60
C ILE A 52 2.64 6.76 9.53
N LEU A 53 2.07 6.08 8.53
CA LEU A 53 2.85 5.51 7.43
C LEU A 53 3.57 6.59 6.62
N GLU A 54 2.93 7.74 6.41
CA GLU A 54 3.52 8.91 5.75
C GLU A 54 4.66 9.51 6.58
N GLU A 55 4.47 9.68 7.89
CA GLU A 55 5.51 10.14 8.81
C GLU A 55 6.69 9.16 8.88
N LEU A 56 6.41 7.85 8.89
CA LEU A 56 7.43 6.80 8.87
C LEU A 56 8.26 6.85 7.59
N GLY A 57 7.63 7.03 6.43
CA GLY A 57 8.33 7.15 5.15
C GLY A 57 9.15 8.44 5.02
N SER A 58 8.66 9.54 5.59
CA SER A 58 9.29 10.86 5.48
C SER A 58 10.41 11.08 6.49
N ASN A 59 10.21 10.66 7.74
CA ASN A 59 11.19 10.78 8.82
C ASN A 59 11.05 9.62 9.84
N PRO A 60 11.70 8.48 9.57
CA PRO A 60 11.58 7.29 10.41
C PRO A 60 11.96 7.55 11.87
N LYS A 61 12.97 8.39 12.13
CA LYS A 61 13.44 8.69 13.50
C LYS A 61 12.37 9.46 14.28
N ALA A 62 11.85 10.54 13.72
CA ALA A 62 10.81 11.33 14.36
C ALA A 62 9.53 10.51 14.57
N CYS A 63 9.17 9.65 13.61
CA CYS A 63 8.05 8.72 13.74
C CYS A 63 8.22 7.78 14.94
N VAL A 64 9.40 7.19 15.14
CA VAL A 64 9.66 6.29 16.27
C VAL A 64 9.72 7.05 17.60
N GLU A 65 10.27 8.26 17.62
CA GLU A 65 10.28 9.12 18.82
C GLU A 65 8.86 9.52 19.25
N ARG A 66 7.95 9.69 18.29
CA ARG A 66 6.56 10.09 18.55
C ARG A 66 5.66 8.92 18.89
N PHE A 67 5.74 7.83 18.11
CA PHE A 67 4.80 6.70 18.14
C PHE A 67 5.37 5.40 18.73
N GLY A 68 6.67 5.38 19.05
CA GLY A 68 7.33 4.23 19.65
C GLY A 68 7.00 4.05 21.14
N PRO A 69 7.60 3.05 21.80
CA PRO A 69 7.27 2.68 23.19
C PRO A 69 7.46 3.80 24.22
N SER A 70 8.37 4.74 23.94
CA SER A 70 8.67 5.89 24.80
C SER A 70 8.09 7.20 24.25
N GLY A 71 7.26 7.12 23.21
CA GLY A 71 6.74 8.28 22.50
C GLY A 71 5.57 8.96 23.20
N SER A 72 5.31 10.21 22.81
CA SER A 72 4.24 11.01 23.38
C SER A 72 2.85 10.56 22.93
N ASP A 73 2.73 9.94 21.76
CA ASP A 73 1.49 9.43 21.19
C ASP A 73 1.60 7.91 21.03
N ASP A 74 0.93 7.16 21.89
CA ASP A 74 1.07 5.70 21.86
C ASP A 74 0.07 5.12 20.85
N LEU A 75 0.59 4.67 19.72
CA LEU A 75 -0.16 4.03 18.65
C LEU A 75 -1.00 2.85 19.15
N PHE A 76 -0.48 2.15 20.16
CA PHE A 76 -1.01 0.90 20.68
C PHE A 76 -1.87 1.12 21.93
N LYS A 77 -2.04 2.37 22.40
CA LYS A 77 -2.93 2.68 23.54
C LYS A 77 -4.40 2.43 23.22
N THR A 78 -4.81 2.62 21.97
CA THR A 78 -6.19 2.38 21.55
C THR A 78 -6.26 1.11 20.73
N GLU A 79 -6.97 0.12 21.23
CA GLU A 79 -7.23 -1.16 20.56
C GLU A 79 -7.72 -0.95 19.11
N GLU A 80 -8.54 0.09 18.88
CA GLU A 80 -9.04 0.47 17.55
C GLU A 80 -7.91 0.81 16.53
N ARG A 81 -6.84 1.49 16.95
CA ARG A 81 -5.73 1.88 16.04
C ARG A 81 -4.88 0.67 15.67
N PHE A 82 -4.60 -0.19 16.65
CA PHE A 82 -3.88 -1.43 16.41
C PHE A 82 -4.69 -2.39 15.52
N GLU A 83 -6.00 -2.45 15.72
CA GLU A 83 -6.89 -3.23 14.87
C GLU A 83 -6.94 -2.67 13.44
N ALA A 84 -6.98 -1.34 13.28
CA ALA A 84 -6.94 -0.69 11.97
C ALA A 84 -5.64 -1.01 11.22
N LEU A 85 -4.48 -0.90 11.88
CA LEU A 85 -3.18 -1.28 11.30
C LEU A 85 -3.14 -2.77 10.94
N THR A 86 -3.57 -3.63 11.86
CA THR A 86 -3.61 -5.08 11.66
C THR A 86 -4.53 -5.45 10.49
N SER A 87 -5.69 -4.78 10.38
CA SER A 87 -6.65 -4.97 9.30
C SER A 87 -6.06 -4.53 7.97
N LEU A 88 -5.34 -3.40 7.94
CA LEU A 88 -4.63 -2.90 6.77
C LEU A 88 -3.61 -3.91 6.26
N CYS A 89 -2.75 -4.45 7.14
CA CYS A 89 -1.73 -5.45 6.77
C CYS A 89 -2.32 -6.78 6.28
N LYS A 90 -3.55 -7.11 6.68
CA LYS A 90 -4.24 -8.35 6.29
C LYS A 90 -5.04 -8.23 4.99
N ARG A 91 -5.05 -7.07 4.32
CA ARG A 91 -5.83 -6.88 3.08
C ARG A 91 -5.24 -7.71 1.93
N SER A 92 -6.12 -8.24 1.08
CA SER A 92 -5.76 -9.10 -0.06
C SER A 92 -4.80 -8.45 -1.06
N TYR A 93 -4.78 -7.11 -1.11
CA TYR A 93 -3.84 -6.35 -1.91
C TYR A 93 -2.38 -6.76 -1.65
N TRP A 94 -1.98 -6.94 -0.39
CA TRP A 94 -0.60 -7.32 -0.01
C TRP A 94 -0.24 -8.77 -0.38
N GLN A 95 -1.22 -9.59 -0.75
CA GLN A 95 -1.00 -10.97 -1.18
C GLN A 95 -0.80 -11.09 -2.69
N ARG A 96 -0.88 -9.98 -3.43
CA ARG A 96 -0.66 -9.96 -4.88
C ARG A 96 0.82 -10.14 -5.17
N MET A 97 1.16 -11.11 -6.03
CA MET A 97 2.54 -11.36 -6.46
C MET A 97 3.23 -10.13 -7.07
N TRP A 98 2.45 -9.24 -7.69
CA TRP A 98 2.95 -8.06 -8.41
C TRP A 98 3.16 -6.82 -7.55
N ILE A 99 2.88 -6.88 -6.25
CA ILE A 99 3.01 -5.75 -5.33
C ILE A 99 4.42 -5.13 -5.33
N VAL A 100 5.44 -5.96 -5.54
CA VAL A 100 6.84 -5.52 -5.55
C VAL A 100 7.10 -4.60 -6.73
N GLN A 101 6.52 -4.86 -7.90
CA GLN A 101 6.72 -4.02 -9.08
C GLN A 101 5.96 -2.70 -9.00
N GLU A 102 4.87 -2.65 -8.22
CA GLU A 102 4.09 -1.44 -7.95
C GLU A 102 4.82 -0.46 -7.01
N ILE A 103 5.84 -0.92 -6.29
CA ILE A 103 6.55 -0.16 -5.23
C ILE A 103 7.99 0.23 -5.65
N ILE A 104 8.52 -0.36 -6.73
CA ILE A 104 9.88 -0.10 -7.27
C ILE A 104 9.84 1.02 -8.31
#